data_AF-A0A7W0YPK8-F1
#
_entry.id   AF-A0A7W0YPK8-F1
#
_cell.length_a   1.000
_cell.length_b   1.000
_cell.length_c   1.000
_cell.angle_alpha   90.00
_cell.angle_beta   90.00
_cell.angle_gamma   90.00
#
_symmetry.space_group_name_H-M   'P 1'
#
loop_
_entity.id
_entity.type
_entity.pdbx_description
1 polymer ?
#
loop_
_entity_poly.entity_id
_entity_poly.type
_entity_poly.pdbx_seq_one_letter_code
_entity_poly.pdbx_strand_id
1 'polypeptide(L)'
;MDEDLTRAAEAQWLALAGARLAYRIGSQVALGADFWGGRFPSDPAAPDALLWGAGPHLVLTPLADRAWAADPILDFGLEAVRLDDGEDRTAAFVFGAGLRRRWGSRWSVEGVVRNRFLSVEEEPVEDVATGRDANLWEIALELDFAPGGHGR
;
A
#
# COMPACT_ATOMS: atom_id res chain seq x y z
N MET A 1 -0.97 8.97 -22.74
CA MET A 1 -1.10 8.69 -21.28
C MET A 1 -0.25 9.70 -20.51
N ASP A 2 -0.81 10.34 -19.48
CA ASP A 2 -0.40 11.69 -19.02
C ASP A 2 0.86 11.76 -18.14
N GLU A 3 1.68 12.79 -18.37
CA GLU A 3 2.89 13.14 -17.59
C GLU A 3 2.61 13.33 -16.09
N ASP A 4 1.35 13.56 -15.71
CA ASP A 4 0.93 13.92 -14.36
C ASP A 4 1.05 12.75 -13.36
N LEU A 5 0.72 11.53 -13.79
CA LEU A 5 0.83 10.31 -12.96
C LEU A 5 2.29 9.96 -12.70
N THR A 6 3.12 10.08 -13.73
CA THR A 6 4.58 9.89 -13.68
C THR A 6 5.23 10.93 -12.78
N ARG A 7 4.85 12.22 -12.89
CA ARG A 7 5.39 13.31 -12.07
C ARG A 7 4.96 13.19 -10.60
N ALA A 8 3.73 12.74 -10.33
CA ALA A 8 3.25 12.47 -8.98
C ALA A 8 4.05 11.36 -8.27
N ALA A 9 4.57 10.40 -9.05
CA ALA A 9 5.26 9.24 -8.52
C ALA A 9 6.80 9.30 -8.58
N GLU A 10 7.38 10.44 -8.96
CA GLU A 10 8.80 10.75 -8.74
C GLU A 10 9.07 11.05 -7.25
N ALA A 11 9.33 9.99 -6.47
CA ALA A 11 9.91 10.02 -5.11
C ALA A 11 9.21 10.93 -4.09
N GLN A 12 7.87 10.91 -4.07
CA GLN A 12 7.09 11.67 -3.09
C GLN A 12 6.72 10.80 -1.87
N TRP A 13 6.79 11.42 -0.69
CA TRP A 13 6.19 10.88 0.53
C TRP A 13 4.72 11.29 0.55
N LEU A 14 3.82 10.31 0.60
CA LEU A 14 2.38 10.57 0.65
C LEU A 14 1.81 10.29 2.03
N ALA A 15 0.86 11.13 2.42
CA ALA A 15 -0.04 10.86 3.53
C ALA A 15 -1.30 10.19 2.96
N LEU A 16 -1.44 8.90 3.21
CA LEU A 16 -2.60 8.12 2.80
C LEU A 16 -3.48 7.83 4.02
N ALA A 17 -4.79 7.71 3.79
CA ALA A 17 -5.74 7.23 4.76
C ALA A 17 -6.48 6.03 4.17
N GLY A 18 -6.58 4.95 4.95
CA GLY A 18 -7.14 3.71 4.45
C GLY A 18 -7.72 2.83 5.55
N ALA A 19 -8.24 1.69 5.12
CA ALA A 19 -8.76 0.65 5.98
C ALA A 19 -8.35 -0.71 5.44
N ARG A 20 -7.89 -1.56 6.36
CA ARG A 20 -7.40 -2.90 6.07
C ARG A 20 -8.28 -3.94 6.73
N LEU A 21 -8.53 -5.03 6.00
CA LEU A 21 -9.13 -6.23 6.56
C LEU A 21 -8.21 -7.41 6.31
N ALA A 22 -7.80 -8.11 7.37
CA ALA A 22 -6.91 -9.25 7.29
C ALA A 22 -7.49 -10.49 7.99
N TYR A 23 -7.29 -11.63 7.34
CA TYR A 23 -7.53 -12.97 7.89
C TYR A 23 -6.20 -13.67 8.13
N ARG A 24 -6.02 -14.20 9.34
CA ARG A 24 -4.77 -14.84 9.75
C ARG A 24 -4.76 -16.33 9.41
N ILE A 25 -3.73 -16.77 8.70
CA ILE A 25 -3.47 -18.16 8.31
C ILE A 25 -2.28 -18.66 9.14
N GLY A 26 -2.54 -19.14 10.36
CA GLY A 26 -1.46 -19.57 11.28
C GLY A 26 -0.80 -18.40 12.02
N SER A 27 0.38 -18.61 12.64
CA SER A 27 0.98 -17.55 13.49
C SER A 27 1.74 -16.46 12.74
N GLN A 28 2.24 -16.78 11.54
CA GLN A 28 3.20 -15.96 10.82
C GLN A 28 2.63 -15.34 9.55
N VAL A 29 1.41 -15.70 9.14
CA VAL A 29 0.86 -15.30 7.85
C VAL A 29 -0.54 -14.72 8.02
N ALA A 30 -0.81 -13.60 7.37
CA ALA A 30 -2.16 -13.06 7.20
C ALA A 30 -2.38 -12.65 5.75
N LEU A 31 -3.58 -12.90 5.22
CA LEU A 31 -4.03 -12.49 3.90
C LEU A 31 -5.22 -11.56 4.04
N GLY A 32 -5.32 -10.56 3.18
CA GLY A 32 -6.42 -9.62 3.29
C GLY A 32 -6.57 -8.72 2.09
N ALA A 33 -7.33 -7.65 2.27
CA ALA A 33 -7.48 -6.57 1.32
C ALA A 33 -7.21 -5.22 2.00
N ASP A 34 -6.62 -4.32 1.23
CA ASP A 34 -6.41 -2.91 1.61
C ASP A 34 -7.24 -2.00 0.70
N PHE A 35 -7.67 -0.87 1.25
CA PHE A 35 -8.33 0.22 0.55
C PHE A 35 -7.85 1.54 1.11
N TRP A 36 -7.33 2.42 0.27
CA TRP A 36 -6.77 3.70 0.68
C TRP A 36 -7.08 4.82 -0.30
N GLY A 37 -6.97 6.04 0.20
CA GLY A 37 -7.07 7.27 -0.55
C GLY A 37 -6.07 8.31 -0.06
N GLY A 38 -5.56 9.12 -0.97
CA GLY A 38 -4.66 10.22 -0.68
C GLY A 38 -4.86 11.37 -1.65
N ARG A 39 -4.55 12.58 -1.19
CA ARG A 39 -4.38 13.73 -2.08
C ARG A 39 -2.93 13.83 -2.48
N PHE A 40 -2.69 14.10 -3.75
CA PHE A 40 -1.36 14.35 -4.27
C PHE A 40 -1.34 15.71 -5.00
N PRO A 41 -0.27 16.49 -4.81
CA PRO A 41 -0.10 17.72 -5.56
C PRO A 41 0.31 17.37 -7.00
N SER A 42 -0.60 17.59 -7.96
CA SER A 42 -0.38 17.38 -9.40
C SER A 42 0.33 18.57 -10.06
N ASP A 43 0.05 19.80 -9.62
CA ASP A 43 0.66 21.06 -10.08
C ASP A 43 0.31 22.19 -9.08
N PRO A 44 1.20 23.14 -8.72
CA PRO A 44 0.80 24.34 -7.97
C PRO A 44 -0.34 25.16 -8.60
N ALA A 45 -0.62 25.00 -9.91
CA ALA A 45 -1.72 25.64 -10.61
C ALA A 45 -2.98 24.77 -10.76
N ALA A 46 -2.92 23.48 -10.48
CA ALA A 46 -4.05 22.54 -10.58
C ALA A 46 -4.58 22.17 -9.18
N PRO A 47 -5.87 21.84 -9.05
CA PRO A 47 -6.38 21.27 -7.79
C PRO A 47 -5.67 19.95 -7.48
N ASP A 48 -5.37 19.72 -6.19
CA ASP A 48 -4.86 18.42 -5.70
C ASP A 48 -5.69 17.29 -6.29
N ALA A 49 -5.05 16.37 -6.97
CA ALA A 49 -5.75 15.22 -7.50
C ALA A 49 -5.81 14.11 -6.44
N LEU A 50 -6.87 13.31 -6.51
CA LEU A 50 -7.11 12.23 -5.58
C LEU A 50 -6.63 10.92 -6.19
N LEU A 51 -5.80 10.21 -5.43
CA LEU A 51 -5.32 8.88 -5.77
C LEU A 51 -5.98 7.88 -4.83
N TRP A 52 -6.52 6.82 -5.41
CA TRP A 52 -7.17 5.75 -4.66
C TRP A 52 -6.56 4.41 -5.06
N GLY A 53 -6.39 3.52 -4.09
CA GLY A 53 -5.89 2.18 -4.34
C GLY A 53 -6.67 1.13 -3.57
N ALA A 54 -6.78 -0.05 -4.18
CA ALA A 54 -7.38 -1.20 -3.54
C ALA A 54 -6.75 -2.50 -4.05
N GLY A 55 -6.54 -3.46 -3.18
CA GLY A 55 -6.00 -4.75 -3.61
C GLY A 55 -5.75 -5.76 -2.50
N PRO A 56 -5.48 -7.02 -2.87
CA PRO A 56 -5.04 -8.03 -1.93
C PRO A 56 -3.67 -7.72 -1.33
N HIS A 57 -3.49 -8.16 -0.10
CA HIS A 57 -2.20 -8.12 0.58
C HIS A 57 -1.89 -9.41 1.33
N LEU A 58 -0.61 -9.58 1.65
CA LEU A 58 -0.02 -10.63 2.46
C LEU A 58 0.88 -9.98 3.50
N VAL A 59 0.62 -10.24 4.79
CA VAL A 59 1.54 -9.87 5.87
C VAL A 59 2.23 -11.10 6.41
N LEU A 60 3.56 -11.04 6.48
CA LEU A 60 4.39 -12.02 7.17
C LEU A 60 4.87 -11.48 8.50
N THR A 61 4.81 -12.30 9.54
CA THR A 61 5.31 -12.01 10.89
C THR A 61 6.34 -13.08 11.27
N PRO A 62 7.57 -13.01 10.74
CA PRO A 62 8.53 -14.11 10.78
C PRO A 62 8.96 -14.52 12.19
N LEU A 63 8.82 -13.63 13.17
CA LEU A 63 9.21 -13.86 14.57
C LEU A 63 8.02 -13.85 15.53
N ALA A 64 6.80 -14.12 15.05
CA ALA A 64 5.55 -14.00 15.81
C ALA A 64 5.50 -14.78 17.14
N ASP A 65 6.28 -15.86 17.25
CA ASP A 65 6.31 -16.75 18.40
C ASP A 65 7.40 -16.38 19.42
N ARG A 66 8.05 -15.21 19.24
CA ARG A 66 9.01 -14.67 20.20
C ARG A 66 8.38 -13.53 21.00
N ALA A 67 8.77 -13.41 22.27
CA ALA A 67 8.26 -12.39 23.18
C ALA A 67 8.90 -11.01 22.92
N TRP A 68 8.63 -10.41 21.77
CA TRP A 68 9.02 -9.03 21.46
C TRP A 68 7.96 -8.06 21.98
N ALA A 69 8.36 -6.80 22.22
CA ALA A 69 7.41 -5.74 22.54
C ALA A 69 6.49 -5.38 21.36
N ALA A 70 6.99 -5.58 20.14
CA ALA A 70 6.27 -5.50 18.88
C ALA A 70 6.88 -6.50 17.89
N ASP A 71 6.04 -7.18 17.13
CA ASP A 71 6.47 -8.19 16.16
C ASP A 71 6.93 -7.50 14.86
N PRO A 72 8.10 -7.85 14.31
CA PRO A 72 8.49 -7.37 12.98
C PRO A 72 7.56 -7.97 11.93
N ILE A 73 7.16 -7.13 10.97
CA ILE A 73 6.30 -7.53 9.87
C ILE A 73 6.89 -7.16 8.51
N LEU A 74 6.60 -7.99 7.52
CA LEU A 74 6.82 -7.73 6.11
C LEU A 74 5.45 -7.69 5.42
N ASP A 75 5.23 -6.67 4.62
CA ASP A 75 3.96 -6.39 3.95
C ASP A 75 4.15 -6.48 2.44
N PHE A 76 3.27 -7.22 1.78
CA PHE A 76 3.29 -7.42 0.33
C PHE A 76 1.89 -7.18 -0.22
N GLY A 77 1.79 -6.47 -1.33
CA GLY A 77 0.49 -6.18 -1.94
C GLY A 77 0.56 -6.13 -3.45
N LEU A 78 -0.60 -6.33 -4.06
CA LEU A 78 -0.85 -6.01 -5.46
C LEU A 78 -2.11 -5.18 -5.51
N GLU A 79 -2.00 -3.92 -5.93
CA GLU A 79 -3.10 -2.95 -5.86
C GLU A 79 -3.47 -2.46 -7.25
N ALA A 80 -4.77 -2.29 -7.50
CA ALA A 80 -5.25 -1.46 -8.58
C ALA A 80 -5.32 -0.02 -8.07
N VAL A 81 -4.67 0.90 -8.78
CA VAL A 81 -4.57 2.32 -8.43
C VAL A 81 -5.27 3.15 -9.50
N ARG A 82 -6.02 4.17 -9.08
CA ARG A 82 -6.83 5.02 -9.95
C ARG A 82 -6.76 6.48 -9.52
N LEU A 83 -6.74 7.36 -10.52
CA LEU A 83 -6.90 8.81 -10.38
C LEU A 83 -8.37 9.26 -10.38
N ASP A 84 -8.66 10.43 -9.83
CA ASP A 84 -10.02 10.93 -9.65
C ASP A 84 -10.81 11.13 -10.97
N ASP A 85 -10.14 11.48 -12.08
CA ASP A 85 -10.74 11.52 -13.42
C ASP A 85 -11.26 10.16 -13.89
N GLY A 86 -10.68 9.11 -13.33
CA GLY A 86 -11.06 7.74 -13.49
C GLY A 86 -10.73 7.11 -14.83
N GLU A 87 -10.05 7.83 -15.72
CA GLU A 87 -9.52 7.35 -16.99
C GLU A 87 -8.20 6.62 -16.76
N ASP A 88 -7.37 7.12 -15.85
CA ASP A 88 -6.07 6.53 -15.56
C ASP A 88 -6.14 5.42 -14.51
N ARG A 89 -5.65 4.24 -14.89
CA ARG A 89 -5.56 3.05 -14.05
C ARG A 89 -4.22 2.38 -14.21
N THR A 90 -3.63 1.99 -13.10
CA THR A 90 -2.37 1.23 -13.09
C THR A 90 -2.41 0.15 -12.01
N ALA A 91 -1.48 -0.81 -12.11
CA ALA A 91 -1.21 -1.77 -11.06
C ALA A 91 0.03 -1.32 -10.27
N ALA A 92 -0.03 -1.49 -8.96
CA ALA A 92 1.09 -1.24 -8.08
C ALA A 92 1.49 -2.51 -7.33
N PHE A 93 2.79 -2.82 -7.34
CA PHE A 93 3.38 -3.80 -6.44
C PHE A 93 3.80 -3.11 -5.15
N VAL A 94 3.36 -3.64 -4.02
CA VAL A 94 3.61 -3.04 -2.71
C VAL A 94 4.57 -3.90 -1.92
N PHE A 95 5.59 -3.25 -1.37
CA PHE A 95 6.55 -3.86 -0.46
C PHE A 95 6.68 -2.97 0.76
N GLY A 96 6.55 -3.55 1.94
CA GLY A 96 6.66 -2.82 3.20
C GLY A 96 7.33 -3.61 4.29
N ALA A 97 7.85 -2.88 5.26
CA ALA A 97 8.41 -3.43 6.48
C ALA A 97 7.99 -2.56 7.67
N GLY A 98 7.73 -3.19 8.80
CA GLY A 98 7.19 -2.47 9.95
C GLY A 98 7.20 -3.26 11.24
N LEU A 99 6.48 -2.73 12.21
CA LEU A 99 6.28 -3.32 13.52
C LEU A 99 4.79 -3.40 13.83
N ARG A 100 4.36 -4.55 14.33
CA ARG A 100 3.00 -4.83 14.77
C ARG A 100 2.97 -4.98 16.28
N ARG A 101 2.08 -4.25 16.94
CA ARG A 101 1.76 -4.46 18.35
C ARG A 101 0.33 -4.96 18.49
N ARG A 102 0.19 -6.19 18.99
CA ARG A 102 -1.12 -6.76 19.32
C ARG A 102 -1.72 -6.06 20.52
N TRP A 103 -2.99 -5.68 20.40
CA TRP A 103 -3.80 -5.12 21.48
C TRP A 103 -5.02 -6.01 21.73
N GLY A 104 -4.91 -6.89 22.72
CA GLY A 104 -5.95 -7.88 22.99
C GLY A 104 -5.97 -9.01 21.96
N SER A 105 -7.11 -9.70 21.85
CA SER A 105 -7.21 -10.91 21.03
C SER A 105 -7.55 -10.66 19.57
N ARG A 106 -8.01 -9.47 19.19
CA ARG A 106 -8.56 -9.19 17.84
C ARG A 106 -8.06 -7.91 17.18
N TRP A 107 -7.33 -7.08 17.93
CA TRP A 107 -6.84 -5.82 17.42
C TRP A 107 -5.32 -5.81 17.41
N SER A 108 -4.75 -5.17 16.40
CA SER A 108 -3.35 -4.79 16.38
C SER A 108 -3.19 -3.38 15.84
N VAL A 109 -2.12 -2.73 16.29
CA VAL A 109 -1.65 -1.47 15.72
C VAL A 109 -0.35 -1.72 14.99
N GLU A 110 -0.21 -1.17 13.80
CA GLU A 110 0.92 -1.40 12.92
C GLU A 110 1.53 -0.09 12.49
N GLY A 111 2.85 0.02 12.58
CA GLY A 111 3.61 1.10 11.95
C GLY A 111 4.44 0.51 10.82
N VAL A 112 4.15 0.89 9.57
CA VAL A 112 4.77 0.29 8.37
C VAL A 112 5.30 1.37 7.46
N VAL A 113 6.49 1.16 6.91
CA VAL A 113 6.99 1.93 5.77
C VAL A 113 6.74 1.09 4.52
N ARG A 114 6.05 1.66 3.53
CA ARG A 114 5.74 0.99 2.27
C ARG A 114 6.32 1.74 1.09
N ASN A 115 6.72 0.96 0.10
CA ASN A 115 6.99 1.40 -1.25
C ASN A 115 5.95 0.78 -2.19
N ARG A 116 5.29 1.61 -2.99
CA ARG A 116 4.41 1.18 -4.09
C ARG A 116 5.13 1.46 -5.40
N PHE A 117 5.43 0.39 -6.11
CA PHE A 117 6.03 0.41 -7.43
C PHE A 117 4.90 0.37 -8.46
N LEU A 118 4.67 1.49 -9.15
CA LEU A 118 3.63 1.62 -10.16
C LEU A 118 4.22 1.31 -11.54
N SER A 119 3.54 0.41 -12.27
CA SER A 119 3.85 0.13 -13.66
C SER A 119 3.04 1.06 -14.55
N VAL A 120 3.66 2.11 -15.08
CA VAL A 120 3.00 3.09 -15.94
C VAL A 120 3.24 2.69 -17.39
N GLU A 121 2.21 2.22 -18.10
CA GLU A 121 2.28 1.89 -19.53
C GLU A 121 2.21 3.16 -20.39
N GLU A 122 3.33 3.69 -20.89
CA GLU A 122 3.23 4.81 -21.84
C GLU A 122 2.61 4.36 -23.18
N GLU A 123 1.87 5.28 -23.80
CA GLU A 123 1.34 5.12 -25.15
C GLU A 123 2.52 4.89 -26.11
N PRO A 124 2.49 3.87 -26.98
CA PRO A 124 3.64 3.51 -27.79
C PRO A 124 3.97 4.65 -28.76
N VAL A 125 5.12 5.29 -28.56
CA VAL A 125 5.75 6.13 -29.58
C VAL A 125 6.51 5.19 -30.51
N GLU A 126 6.10 5.11 -31.78
CA GLU A 126 6.77 4.33 -32.83
C GLU A 126 6.89 2.81 -32.55
N ASP A 127 5.82 2.16 -32.08
CA ASP A 127 5.77 0.70 -31.81
C ASP A 127 6.79 0.20 -30.75
N VAL A 128 7.40 1.10 -29.98
CA VAL A 128 8.24 0.75 -28.83
C VAL A 128 7.46 0.99 -27.54
N ALA A 129 7.07 -0.10 -26.87
CA ALA A 129 6.54 -0.01 -25.52
C ALA A 129 7.64 0.49 -24.57
N THR A 130 7.53 1.74 -24.12
CA THR A 130 8.43 2.35 -23.14
C THR A 130 7.66 2.47 -21.82
N GLY A 131 7.66 1.39 -21.03
CA GLY A 131 7.16 1.47 -19.67
C GLY A 131 8.10 2.33 -18.81
N ARG A 132 7.55 3.20 -17.97
CA ARG A 132 8.33 3.94 -16.96
C ARG A 132 7.87 3.53 -15.56
N ASP A 133 8.85 3.29 -14.70
CA ASP A 133 8.62 2.86 -13.33
C ASP A 133 8.54 4.07 -12.39
N ALA A 134 7.53 4.09 -11.52
CA ALA A 134 7.35 5.16 -10.55
C ALA A 134 7.19 4.62 -9.13
N ASN A 135 7.64 5.37 -8.12
CA ASN A 135 7.79 4.89 -6.74
C ASN A 135 7.14 5.85 -5.73
N LEU A 136 6.12 5.35 -5.04
CA LEU A 136 5.45 6.08 -3.95
C LEU A 136 5.86 5.53 -2.59
N TRP A 137 6.27 6.41 -1.68
CA TRP A 137 6.62 6.04 -0.31
C TRP A 137 5.57 6.51 0.69
N GLU A 138 5.25 5.64 1.64
CA GLU A 138 4.25 5.88 2.68
C GLU A 138 4.82 5.48 4.05
N ILE A 139 4.50 6.27 5.08
CA ILE A 139 4.54 5.82 6.48
C ILE A 139 3.10 5.65 6.94
N ALA A 140 2.68 4.40 7.12
CA ALA A 140 1.33 4.05 7.54
C ALA A 140 1.28 3.77 9.05
N LEU A 141 0.21 4.25 9.69
CA LEU A 141 -0.20 3.82 11.03
C LEU A 141 -1.59 3.20 10.91
N GLU A 142 -1.69 1.89 11.15
CA GLU A 142 -2.90 1.12 10.88
C GLU A 142 -3.48 0.49 12.14
N LEU A 143 -4.80 0.37 12.16
CA LEU A 143 -5.54 -0.41 13.14
C LEU A 143 -6.16 -1.61 12.42
N ASP A 144 -5.68 -2.80 12.77
CA ASP A 144 -6.13 -4.04 12.17
C ASP A 144 -7.13 -4.76 13.05
N PHE A 145 -8.17 -5.29 12.42
CA PHE A 145 -9.17 -6.14 13.04
C PHE A 145 -9.14 -7.55 12.46
N ALA A 146 -8.79 -8.53 13.29
CA ALA A 146 -8.83 -9.95 12.95
C ALA A 146 -10.05 -10.63 13.62
N PRO A 147 -11.16 -10.87 12.91
CA PRO A 147 -12.38 -11.45 13.50
C PRO A 147 -12.16 -12.85 14.10
N GLY A 148 -11.25 -13.65 13.52
CA GLY A 148 -10.82 -14.95 14.06
C GLY A 148 -9.86 -14.87 15.26
N GLY A 149 -9.40 -13.66 15.61
CA GLY A 149 -8.41 -13.38 16.64
C GLY A 149 -6.95 -13.63 16.21
N HIS A 150 -6.01 -13.09 16.98
CA HIS A 150 -4.57 -13.13 16.70
C HIS A 150 -3.83 -14.34 17.28
N GLY A 151 -4.55 -15.34 17.82
CA GLY A 151 -3.95 -16.51 18.48
C GLY A 151 -3.05 -16.13 19.68
N ARG A 152 -2.73 -17.11 20.52
CA ARG A 152 -1.63 -17.00 21.48
C ARG A 152 -0.37 -17.55 20.85
#